data_AF-A0A564Q509-F1
#
_entry.id   AF-A0A564Q509-F1
#
_cell.length_a   1.000
_cell.length_b   1.000
_cell.length_c   1.000
_cell.angle_alpha   90.00
_cell.angle_beta   90.00
_cell.angle_gamma   90.00
#
_symmetry.space_group_name_H-M   'P 1'
#
loop_
_entity.id
_entity.type
_entity.pdbx_description
1 polymer ?
#
loop_
_entity_poly.entity_id
_entity_poly.type
_entity_poly.pdbx_seq_one_letter_code
_entity_poly.pdbx_strand_id
1 'polypeptide(L)'
;MKAFDMLNVIDREKKSRDIGLTMVLDKGLGRNAADDLMEYADYIDVIKLGWGTPRFCQETTVKEKIACYRENDILVSNGGTLFEIAYSQGRVDDFLRYAQRIGLNSIEVSDGSIDLEGEKAKIIRRGIEMGFEVFSEVGKKEPTEDAKLTIDQRIDEAKSDLSAGASKVIIEAREGGRGIGIFDKEGNVKKDMTRELIEKIGLKNIMFEAPMKSQQVYLILNFGSDVSLGNIKTDDVVPLETLRRGFRGDTFGKL
;
A
#
# COMPACT_ATOMS: atom_id res chain seq x y z
N MET A 1 11.30 26.00 -0.31
CA MET A 1 11.28 26.35 1.13
C MET A 1 9.88 26.01 1.64
N LYS A 2 9.75 25.22 2.72
CA LYS A 2 8.44 24.92 3.32
C LYS A 2 8.03 26.09 4.22
N ALA A 3 6.73 26.26 4.46
CA ALA A 3 6.26 27.28 5.40
C ALA A 3 6.72 26.95 6.83
N PHE A 4 6.97 27.96 7.65
CA PHE A 4 7.43 27.84 9.05
C PHE A 4 8.75 27.06 9.22
N ASP A 5 9.71 27.27 8.31
CA ASP A 5 11.01 26.58 8.30
C ASP A 5 11.93 26.88 9.50
N MET A 6 11.61 27.91 10.30
CA MET A 6 12.26 28.15 11.60
C MET A 6 11.94 27.09 12.66
N LEU A 7 10.96 26.22 12.42
CA LEU A 7 10.62 25.10 13.31
C LEU A 7 11.39 23.85 12.86
N ASN A 8 12.20 23.29 13.76
CA ASN A 8 12.89 22.03 13.50
C ASN A 8 11.87 20.89 13.34
N VAL A 9 12.09 20.05 12.33
CA VAL A 9 11.29 18.86 12.05
C VAL A 9 12.15 17.61 12.18
N ILE A 10 11.54 16.48 12.56
CA ILE A 10 12.20 15.18 12.44
C ILE A 10 12.44 14.93 10.95
N ASP A 11 13.69 14.66 10.59
CA ASP A 11 14.06 14.33 9.22
C ASP A 11 13.56 12.94 8.86
N ARG A 12 13.19 12.79 7.59
CA ARG A 12 12.79 11.52 6.99
C ARG A 12 13.66 11.25 5.77
N GLU A 13 13.75 10.00 5.39
CA GLU A 13 14.34 9.60 4.12
C GLU A 13 13.73 10.42 2.97
N LYS A 14 14.56 10.83 2.00
CA LYS A 14 14.09 11.51 0.78
C LYS A 14 13.73 10.47 -0.27
N LYS A 15 12.91 10.84 -1.25
CA LYS A 15 12.67 9.97 -2.41
C LYS A 15 13.96 9.72 -3.21
N SER A 16 14.17 8.54 -3.80
CA SER A 16 13.37 7.31 -3.62
C SER A 16 13.64 6.67 -2.26
N ARG A 17 12.57 6.23 -1.56
CA ARG A 17 12.67 5.69 -0.20
C ARG A 17 12.60 4.17 -0.21
N ASP A 18 13.31 3.55 0.72
CA ASP A 18 13.19 2.11 0.99
C ASP A 18 12.29 1.83 2.20
N ILE A 19 12.12 2.79 3.12
CA ILE A 19 11.32 2.66 4.33
C ILE A 19 10.40 3.88 4.52
N GLY A 20 9.42 3.75 5.42
CA GLY A 20 8.45 4.81 5.69
C GLY A 20 7.56 5.15 4.50
N LEU A 21 7.33 4.21 3.59
CA LEU A 21 6.53 4.48 2.41
C LEU A 21 5.11 4.91 2.77
N THR A 22 4.54 5.79 1.96
CA THR A 22 3.14 6.20 2.00
C THR A 22 2.47 5.76 0.70
N MET A 23 1.61 4.74 0.81
CA MET A 23 0.74 4.30 -0.27
C MET A 23 -0.65 4.91 -0.09
N VAL A 24 -1.03 5.77 -1.02
CA VAL A 24 -2.31 6.48 -1.04
C VAL A 24 -3.33 5.69 -1.86
N LEU A 25 -4.56 5.57 -1.34
CA LEU A 25 -5.66 4.91 -2.03
C LEU A 25 -6.48 5.92 -2.85
N ASP A 26 -6.37 5.84 -4.17
CA ASP A 26 -7.17 6.62 -5.11
C ASP A 26 -8.41 5.82 -5.52
N LYS A 27 -9.58 6.27 -5.08
CA LYS A 27 -10.88 5.60 -5.33
C LYS A 27 -11.63 6.13 -6.56
N GLY A 28 -10.95 6.85 -7.45
CA GLY A 28 -11.55 7.47 -8.62
C GLY A 28 -11.51 8.99 -8.61
N LEU A 29 -10.41 9.60 -8.15
CA LEU A 29 -10.18 11.03 -8.33
C LEU A 29 -10.32 11.41 -9.82
N GLY A 30 -10.80 12.63 -10.09
CA GLY A 30 -10.68 13.23 -11.41
C GLY A 30 -9.25 13.73 -11.67
N ARG A 31 -8.94 14.11 -12.92
CA ARG A 31 -7.61 14.60 -13.30
C ARG A 31 -7.17 15.85 -12.52
N ASN A 32 -8.06 16.81 -12.28
CA ASN A 32 -7.70 18.03 -11.54
C ASN A 32 -7.42 17.74 -10.06
N ALA A 33 -8.23 16.89 -9.43
CA ALA A 33 -7.99 16.48 -8.04
C ALA A 33 -6.69 15.66 -7.89
N ALA A 34 -6.31 14.90 -8.92
CA ALA A 34 -5.01 14.24 -8.98
C ALA A 34 -3.86 15.26 -9.08
N ASP A 35 -4.04 16.34 -9.83
CA ASP A 35 -3.08 17.46 -9.91
C ASP A 35 -2.89 18.11 -8.54
N ASP A 36 -4.00 18.48 -7.89
CA ASP A 36 -3.99 19.13 -6.57
C ASP A 36 -3.30 18.25 -5.52
N LEU A 37 -3.44 16.91 -5.64
CA LEU A 37 -2.75 15.97 -4.77
C LEU A 37 -1.24 15.98 -4.97
N MET A 38 -0.75 16.26 -6.18
CA MET A 38 0.68 16.27 -6.51
C MET A 38 1.43 17.46 -5.92
N GLU A 39 0.74 18.49 -5.44
CA GLU A 39 1.35 19.52 -4.58
C GLU A 39 2.02 18.92 -3.31
N TYR A 40 1.61 17.71 -2.93
CA TYR A 40 2.14 16.95 -1.79
C TYR A 40 2.95 15.71 -2.20
N ALA A 41 3.39 15.62 -3.46
CA ALA A 41 4.07 14.44 -3.99
C ALA A 41 5.32 14.02 -3.20
N ASP A 42 6.02 14.95 -2.54
CA ASP A 42 7.15 14.66 -1.65
C ASP A 42 6.82 13.60 -0.57
N TYR A 43 5.54 13.51 -0.17
CA TYR A 43 5.06 12.65 0.92
C TYR A 43 4.31 11.39 0.44
N ILE A 44 4.23 11.17 -0.87
CA ILE A 44 3.50 10.04 -1.47
C ILE A 44 4.49 9.19 -2.25
N ASP A 45 4.61 7.90 -1.94
CA ASP A 45 5.55 7.01 -2.64
C ASP A 45 4.83 6.11 -3.64
N VAL A 46 3.60 5.71 -3.29
CA VAL A 46 2.77 4.83 -4.12
C VAL A 46 1.34 5.36 -4.19
N ILE A 47 0.71 5.27 -5.35
CA ILE A 47 -0.73 5.42 -5.54
C ILE A 47 -1.30 4.05 -5.91
N LYS A 48 -2.23 3.55 -5.10
CA LYS A 48 -3.05 2.39 -5.41
C LYS A 48 -4.36 2.86 -6.03
N LEU A 49 -4.59 2.52 -7.30
CA LEU A 49 -5.90 2.70 -7.93
C LEU A 49 -6.86 1.65 -7.36
N GLY A 50 -7.78 2.07 -6.49
CA GLY A 50 -8.52 1.17 -5.60
C GLY A 50 -9.28 0.05 -6.32
N TRP A 51 -9.21 -1.17 -5.77
CA TRP A 51 -9.85 -2.39 -6.28
C TRP A 51 -10.02 -2.41 -7.82
N GLY A 52 -11.25 -2.58 -8.30
CA GLY A 52 -11.63 -2.51 -9.72
C GLY A 52 -12.08 -1.13 -10.20
N THR A 53 -11.82 -0.04 -9.47
CA THR A 53 -12.28 1.30 -9.86
C THR A 53 -11.85 1.73 -11.27
N PRO A 54 -10.62 1.45 -11.77
CA PRO A 54 -10.21 1.91 -13.11
C PRO A 54 -11.12 1.40 -14.23
N ARG A 55 -11.75 0.24 -14.06
CA ARG A 55 -12.65 -0.35 -15.05
C ARG A 55 -13.92 0.49 -15.29
N PHE A 56 -14.30 1.34 -14.34
CA PHE A 56 -15.49 2.19 -14.43
C PHE A 56 -15.16 3.64 -14.76
N CYS A 57 -13.89 3.96 -15.01
CA CYS A 57 -13.43 5.26 -15.43
C CYS A 57 -13.16 5.27 -16.95
N GLN A 58 -13.08 6.47 -17.54
CA GLN A 58 -12.59 6.62 -18.91
C GLN A 58 -11.11 6.27 -18.97
N GLU A 59 -10.67 5.46 -19.95
CA GLU A 59 -9.25 5.08 -20.08
C GLU A 59 -8.35 6.31 -20.22
N THR A 60 -8.81 7.36 -20.89
CA THR A 60 -8.09 8.64 -21.01
C THR A 60 -7.83 9.27 -19.65
N THR A 61 -8.85 9.40 -18.81
CA THR A 61 -8.70 9.94 -17.44
C THR A 61 -7.78 9.08 -16.59
N VAL A 62 -7.86 7.74 -16.69
CA VAL A 62 -6.96 6.84 -15.96
C VAL A 62 -5.51 7.06 -16.39
N LYS A 63 -5.24 7.10 -17.71
CA LYS A 63 -3.90 7.37 -18.27
C LYS A 63 -3.34 8.73 -17.85
N GLU A 64 -4.15 9.78 -17.93
CA GLU A 64 -3.72 11.14 -17.56
C GLU A 64 -3.34 11.23 -16.07
N LYS A 65 -4.09 10.55 -15.19
CA LYS A 65 -3.74 10.48 -13.76
C LYS A 65 -2.46 9.69 -13.52
N ILE A 66 -2.33 8.53 -14.16
CA ILE A 66 -1.11 7.72 -14.07
C ILE A 66 0.11 8.55 -14.51
N ALA A 67 0.01 9.28 -15.61
CA ALA A 67 1.08 10.17 -16.07
C ALA A 67 1.40 11.27 -15.05
N CYS A 68 0.38 11.97 -14.55
CA CYS A 68 0.52 13.02 -13.53
C CYS A 68 1.24 12.52 -12.26
N TYR A 69 0.89 11.33 -11.77
CA TYR A 69 1.56 10.73 -10.62
C TYR A 69 3.01 10.34 -10.94
N ARG A 70 3.24 9.70 -12.09
CA ARG A 70 4.58 9.24 -12.50
C ARG A 70 5.57 10.35 -12.77
N GLU A 71 5.12 11.50 -13.26
CA GLU A 71 5.94 12.71 -13.44
C GLU A 71 6.54 13.21 -12.11
N ASN A 72 6.00 12.78 -10.98
CA ASN A 72 6.45 13.11 -9.63
C ASN A 72 7.17 11.94 -8.90
N ASP A 73 7.74 11.00 -9.67
CA ASP A 73 8.46 9.82 -9.17
C ASP A 73 7.61 8.98 -8.19
N ILE A 74 6.34 8.75 -8.55
CA ILE A 74 5.40 7.92 -7.78
C ILE A 74 5.16 6.60 -8.52
N LEU A 75 5.16 5.51 -7.75
CA LEU A 75 4.71 4.20 -8.23
C LEU A 75 3.18 4.19 -8.28
N VAL A 76 2.61 3.80 -9.42
CA VAL A 76 1.16 3.70 -9.60
C VAL A 76 0.82 2.24 -9.83
N SER A 77 0.05 1.69 -8.90
CA SER A 77 -0.33 0.28 -8.85
C SER A 77 -1.83 0.09 -9.06
N ASN A 78 -2.22 -1.10 -9.52
CA ASN A 78 -3.60 -1.56 -9.45
C ASN A 78 -4.01 -1.90 -8.01
N GLY A 79 -5.32 -2.02 -7.77
CA GLY A 79 -5.83 -2.74 -6.61
C GLY A 79 -5.83 -4.25 -6.86
N GLY A 80 -5.51 -5.02 -5.84
CA GLY A 80 -5.39 -6.47 -5.90
C GLY A 80 -6.66 -7.17 -6.40
N THR A 81 -7.85 -6.70 -6.00
CA THR A 81 -9.13 -7.21 -6.52
C THR A 81 -9.24 -7.16 -8.05
N LEU A 82 -8.68 -6.12 -8.71
CA LEU A 82 -8.72 -6.06 -10.18
C LEU A 82 -7.84 -7.14 -10.81
N PHE A 83 -6.67 -7.40 -10.20
CA PHE A 83 -5.80 -8.50 -10.59
C PHE A 83 -6.50 -9.86 -10.36
N GLU A 84 -7.13 -10.07 -9.21
CA GLU A 84 -7.87 -11.30 -8.90
C GLU A 84 -9.02 -11.56 -9.90
N ILE A 85 -9.72 -10.50 -10.31
CA ILE A 85 -10.74 -10.59 -11.38
C ILE A 85 -10.10 -11.03 -12.70
N ALA A 86 -8.95 -10.49 -13.08
CA ALA A 86 -8.24 -10.92 -14.29
C ALA A 86 -7.78 -12.38 -14.19
N TYR A 87 -7.27 -12.81 -13.03
CA TYR A 87 -6.85 -14.19 -12.79
C TYR A 87 -8.01 -15.16 -12.92
N SER A 88 -9.12 -14.92 -12.23
CA SER A 88 -10.32 -15.78 -12.29
C SER A 88 -10.93 -15.92 -13.69
N GLN A 89 -10.59 -15.01 -14.61
CA GLN A 89 -11.01 -15.05 -16.00
C GLN A 89 -9.94 -15.61 -16.95
N GLY A 90 -8.80 -16.09 -16.44
CA GLY A 90 -7.70 -16.59 -17.26
C GLY A 90 -6.99 -15.50 -18.08
N ARG A 91 -7.01 -14.24 -17.60
CA ARG A 91 -6.56 -13.05 -18.33
C ARG A 91 -5.38 -12.30 -17.69
N VAL A 92 -4.56 -12.99 -16.89
CA VAL A 92 -3.39 -12.38 -16.22
C VAL A 92 -2.44 -11.71 -17.23
N ASP A 93 -2.08 -12.42 -18.30
CA ASP A 93 -1.14 -11.89 -19.31
C ASP A 93 -1.72 -10.69 -20.07
N ASP A 94 -3.02 -10.69 -20.37
CA ASP A 94 -3.71 -9.54 -20.97
C ASP A 94 -3.74 -8.35 -20.00
N PHE A 95 -3.99 -8.62 -18.73
CA PHE A 95 -4.00 -7.62 -17.66
C PHE A 95 -2.63 -6.95 -17.53
N LEU A 96 -1.53 -7.70 -17.46
CA LEU A 96 -0.19 -7.14 -17.34
C LEU A 96 0.21 -6.32 -18.58
N ARG A 97 -0.12 -6.80 -19.79
CA ARG A 97 0.09 -6.01 -21.03
C ARG A 97 -0.73 -4.73 -21.03
N TYR A 98 -1.99 -4.79 -20.57
CA TYR A 98 -2.85 -3.63 -20.47
C TYR A 98 -2.31 -2.63 -19.45
N ALA A 99 -1.91 -3.10 -18.26
CA ALA A 99 -1.28 -2.30 -17.20
C ALA A 99 -0.08 -1.51 -17.73
N GLN A 100 0.82 -2.17 -18.48
CA GLN A 100 1.97 -1.53 -19.10
C GLN A 100 1.55 -0.46 -20.12
N ARG A 101 0.55 -0.78 -20.96
CA ARG A 101 0.03 0.11 -22.01
C ARG A 101 -0.63 1.38 -21.45
N ILE A 102 -1.31 1.29 -20.31
CA ILE A 102 -1.90 2.46 -19.65
C ILE A 102 -0.89 3.22 -18.78
N GLY A 103 0.33 2.69 -18.65
CA GLY A 103 1.42 3.34 -17.97
C GLY A 103 1.56 3.01 -16.50
N LEU A 104 0.96 1.93 -15.97
CA LEU A 104 1.34 1.48 -14.64
C LEU A 104 2.84 1.13 -14.62
N ASN A 105 3.52 1.49 -13.54
CA ASN A 105 4.92 1.15 -13.26
C ASN A 105 5.05 0.26 -12.01
N SER A 106 3.92 -0.08 -11.40
CA SER A 106 3.82 -1.02 -10.30
C SER A 106 2.59 -1.92 -10.49
N ILE A 107 2.63 -3.11 -9.91
CA ILE A 107 1.45 -3.99 -9.78
C ILE A 107 1.30 -4.51 -8.35
N GLU A 108 0.05 -4.77 -7.95
CA GLU A 108 -0.31 -5.47 -6.72
C GLU A 108 -0.80 -6.87 -7.09
N VAL A 109 -0.17 -7.89 -6.49
CA VAL A 109 -0.55 -9.30 -6.63
C VAL A 109 -1.11 -9.79 -5.29
N SER A 110 -2.40 -10.10 -5.28
CA SER A 110 -3.15 -10.53 -4.10
C SER A 110 -3.98 -11.77 -4.39
N ASP A 111 -4.38 -12.47 -3.34
CA ASP A 111 -5.29 -13.61 -3.36
C ASP A 111 -6.34 -13.44 -2.25
N GLY A 112 -6.80 -12.21 -2.01
CA GLY A 112 -7.66 -11.88 -0.89
C GLY A 112 -9.09 -12.45 -1.02
N SER A 113 -9.56 -12.66 -2.24
CA SER A 113 -10.93 -13.11 -2.57
C SER A 113 -10.97 -14.43 -3.34
N ILE A 114 -9.82 -14.91 -3.81
CA ILE A 114 -9.67 -16.14 -4.61
C ILE A 114 -8.49 -16.96 -4.11
N ASP A 115 -8.37 -18.21 -4.57
CA ASP A 115 -7.16 -19.00 -4.43
C ASP A 115 -6.35 -18.89 -5.74
N LEU A 116 -5.05 -18.61 -5.62
CA LEU A 116 -4.12 -18.58 -6.75
C LEU A 116 -3.45 -19.95 -6.99
N GLU A 117 -3.84 -21.00 -6.28
CA GLU A 117 -3.39 -22.38 -6.49
C GLU A 117 -1.85 -22.52 -6.45
N GLY A 118 -1.18 -21.68 -5.65
CA GLY A 118 0.28 -21.64 -5.54
C GLY A 118 1.02 -20.86 -6.65
N GLU A 119 0.30 -20.22 -7.57
CA GLU A 119 0.90 -19.51 -8.71
C GLU A 119 1.39 -18.08 -8.36
N LYS A 120 1.10 -17.58 -7.15
CA LYS A 120 1.40 -16.19 -6.73
C LYS A 120 2.86 -15.80 -6.98
N ALA A 121 3.82 -16.61 -6.55
CA ALA A 121 5.25 -16.38 -6.75
C ALA A 121 5.65 -16.32 -8.24
N LYS A 122 5.03 -17.13 -9.09
CA LYS A 122 5.28 -17.12 -10.55
C LYS A 122 4.73 -15.84 -11.19
N ILE A 123 3.57 -15.38 -10.74
CA ILE A 123 2.96 -14.13 -11.22
C ILE A 123 3.79 -12.93 -10.78
N ILE A 124 4.31 -12.93 -9.54
CA ILE A 124 5.23 -11.90 -9.06
C ILE A 124 6.46 -11.82 -9.98
N ARG A 125 7.14 -12.94 -10.23
CA ARG A 125 8.29 -12.97 -11.16
C ARG A 125 7.93 -12.48 -12.54
N ARG A 126 6.75 -12.85 -13.05
CA ARG A 126 6.26 -12.40 -14.36
C ARG A 126 6.06 -10.88 -14.41
N GLY A 127 5.54 -10.27 -13.36
CA GLY A 127 5.43 -8.81 -13.24
C GLY A 127 6.80 -8.13 -13.31
N ILE A 128 7.77 -8.67 -12.57
CA ILE A 128 9.15 -8.16 -12.55
C ILE A 128 9.81 -8.29 -13.93
N GLU A 129 9.66 -9.43 -14.60
CA GLU A 129 10.14 -9.64 -15.98
C GLU A 129 9.57 -8.62 -16.98
N MET A 130 8.35 -8.13 -16.73
CA MET A 130 7.70 -7.09 -17.54
C MET A 130 8.11 -5.66 -17.14
N GLY A 131 8.97 -5.50 -16.13
CA GLY A 131 9.52 -4.22 -15.68
C GLY A 131 8.67 -3.49 -14.65
N PHE A 132 7.74 -4.18 -13.97
CA PHE A 132 6.97 -3.59 -12.87
C PHE A 132 7.72 -3.71 -11.54
N GLU A 133 7.56 -2.70 -10.69
CA GLU A 133 7.68 -2.90 -9.24
C GLU A 133 6.51 -3.76 -8.77
N VAL A 134 6.74 -4.78 -7.95
CA VAL A 134 5.67 -5.69 -7.50
C VAL A 134 5.49 -5.61 -5.99
N PHE A 135 4.30 -5.21 -5.57
CA PHE A 135 3.82 -5.41 -4.20
C PHE A 135 2.97 -6.66 -4.14
N SER A 136 3.18 -7.49 -3.11
CA SER A 136 2.23 -8.56 -2.79
C SER A 136 1.36 -8.15 -1.62
N GLU A 137 0.18 -8.76 -1.48
CA GLU A 137 -0.72 -8.54 -0.35
C GLU A 137 -1.01 -9.87 0.35
N VAL A 138 -0.84 -9.94 1.67
CA VAL A 138 -1.09 -11.12 2.50
C VAL A 138 -2.31 -10.88 3.40
N GLY A 139 -3.28 -11.80 3.31
CA GLY A 139 -4.53 -11.76 4.05
C GLY A 139 -5.73 -12.09 3.16
N LYS A 140 -6.91 -12.24 3.77
CA LYS A 140 -8.18 -12.43 3.03
C LYS A 140 -9.09 -11.24 3.23
N LYS A 141 -10.03 -11.01 2.31
CA LYS A 141 -11.00 -9.90 2.39
C LYS A 141 -12.20 -10.23 3.28
N GLU A 142 -12.52 -11.52 3.41
CA GLU A 142 -13.58 -12.01 4.28
C GLU A 142 -13.04 -12.29 5.69
N PRO A 143 -13.57 -11.65 6.76
CA PRO A 143 -13.08 -11.80 8.12
C PRO A 143 -13.03 -13.24 8.62
N THR A 144 -13.99 -14.09 8.21
CA THR A 144 -14.04 -15.49 8.60
C THR A 144 -12.94 -16.33 7.96
N GLU A 145 -12.53 -16.00 6.74
CA GLU A 145 -11.44 -16.67 6.05
C GLU A 145 -10.08 -16.14 6.55
N ASP A 146 -9.97 -14.83 6.75
CA ASP A 146 -8.76 -14.21 7.28
C ASP A 146 -8.43 -14.69 8.70
N ALA A 147 -9.45 -14.92 9.53
CA ALA A 147 -9.29 -15.48 10.87
C ALA A 147 -8.78 -16.93 10.89
N LYS A 148 -8.89 -17.67 9.77
CA LYS A 148 -8.31 -19.03 9.65
C LYS A 148 -6.81 -19.00 9.37
N LEU A 149 -6.29 -17.89 8.85
CA LEU A 149 -4.86 -17.75 8.57
C LEU A 149 -4.09 -17.55 9.87
N THR A 150 -3.21 -18.50 10.17
CA THR A 150 -2.28 -18.38 11.30
C THR A 150 -1.21 -17.33 11.01
N ILE A 151 -0.52 -16.87 12.06
CA ILE A 151 0.59 -15.92 11.92
C ILE A 151 1.73 -16.56 11.10
N ASP A 152 2.06 -17.82 11.37
CA ASP A 152 3.10 -18.55 10.61
C ASP A 152 2.75 -18.66 9.12
N GLN A 153 1.50 -18.95 8.77
CA GLN A 153 1.08 -18.99 7.36
C GLN A 153 1.29 -17.65 6.67
N ARG A 154 0.97 -16.53 7.33
CA ARG A 154 1.20 -15.18 6.79
C ARG A 154 2.68 -14.89 6.62
N ILE A 155 3.52 -15.31 7.57
CA ILE A 155 4.97 -15.14 7.51
C ILE A 155 5.57 -15.95 6.37
N ASP A 156 5.16 -17.20 6.22
CA ASP A 156 5.66 -18.09 5.17
C ASP A 156 5.27 -17.58 3.79
N GLU A 157 4.02 -17.13 3.64
CA GLU A 157 3.55 -16.50 2.41
C GLU A 157 4.33 -15.21 2.09
N ALA A 158 4.49 -14.32 3.08
CA ALA A 158 5.26 -13.10 2.92
C ALA A 158 6.71 -13.37 2.51
N LYS A 159 7.37 -14.36 3.12
CA LYS A 159 8.74 -14.75 2.77
C LYS A 159 8.83 -15.38 1.39
N SER A 160 7.84 -16.16 1.00
CA SER A 160 7.74 -16.73 -0.35
C SER A 160 7.62 -15.62 -1.40
N ASP A 161 6.76 -14.62 -1.17
CA ASP A 161 6.58 -13.48 -2.05
C ASP A 161 7.85 -12.63 -2.18
N LEU A 162 8.51 -12.32 -1.06
CA LEU A 162 9.79 -11.62 -1.06
C LEU A 162 10.88 -12.41 -1.81
N SER A 163 10.92 -13.74 -1.63
CA SER A 163 11.85 -14.61 -2.34
C SER A 163 11.54 -14.71 -3.85
N ALA A 164 10.29 -14.46 -4.24
CA ALA A 164 9.90 -14.32 -5.64
C ALA A 164 10.29 -12.96 -6.25
N GLY A 165 10.70 -12.00 -5.41
CA GLY A 165 11.18 -10.68 -5.81
C GLY A 165 10.18 -9.56 -5.54
N ALA A 166 9.09 -9.79 -4.80
CA ALA A 166 8.22 -8.71 -4.37
C ALA A 166 9.01 -7.69 -3.55
N SER A 167 8.77 -6.40 -3.82
CA SER A 167 9.52 -5.31 -3.19
C SER A 167 9.12 -5.08 -1.74
N LYS A 168 7.81 -5.22 -1.47
CA LYS A 168 7.23 -5.25 -0.12
C LYS A 168 5.98 -6.12 -0.10
N VAL A 169 5.68 -6.61 1.10
CA VAL A 169 4.46 -7.33 1.43
C VAL A 169 3.50 -6.40 2.17
N ILE A 170 2.34 -6.18 1.60
CA ILE A 170 1.22 -5.45 2.17
C ILE A 170 0.47 -6.39 3.12
N ILE A 171 0.18 -5.93 4.33
CA ILE A 171 -0.72 -6.61 5.26
C ILE A 171 -2.11 -6.03 5.08
N GLU A 172 -3.02 -6.84 4.54
CA GLU A 172 -4.40 -6.48 4.22
C GLU A 172 -5.12 -5.96 5.47
N ALA A 173 -5.81 -4.82 5.29
CA ALA A 173 -6.74 -4.28 6.27
C ALA A 173 -8.03 -3.72 5.69
N ARG A 174 -8.22 -3.83 4.37
CA ARG A 174 -9.28 -3.19 3.58
C ARG A 174 -9.25 -1.67 3.73
N GLU A 175 -10.15 -0.99 3.04
CA GLU A 175 -10.40 0.44 3.26
C GLU A 175 -10.97 0.72 4.66
N GLY A 176 -11.67 -0.25 5.25
CA GLY A 176 -12.38 -0.08 6.52
C GLY A 176 -11.50 -0.17 7.77
N GLY A 177 -10.36 -0.86 7.70
CA GLY A 177 -9.42 -1.03 8.81
C GLY A 177 -10.03 -1.71 10.04
N ARG A 178 -11.01 -2.60 9.90
CA ARG A 178 -11.73 -3.21 11.03
C ARG A 178 -11.99 -4.69 10.81
N GLY A 179 -11.71 -5.49 11.83
CA GLY A 179 -12.01 -6.90 11.91
C GLY A 179 -11.19 -7.78 10.97
N ILE A 180 -10.05 -7.28 10.48
CA ILE A 180 -9.28 -7.93 9.43
C ILE A 180 -7.77 -7.71 9.65
N GLY A 181 -6.95 -8.70 9.32
CA GLY A 181 -5.50 -8.64 9.46
C GLY A 181 -5.08 -8.30 10.89
N ILE A 182 -4.25 -7.26 11.02
CA ILE A 182 -3.74 -6.78 12.31
C ILE A 182 -4.74 -5.94 13.12
N PHE A 183 -6.00 -5.80 12.69
CA PHE A 183 -7.00 -5.02 13.41
C PHE A 183 -8.15 -5.87 13.97
N ASP A 184 -8.57 -5.56 15.19
CA ASP A 184 -9.79 -6.11 15.80
C ASP A 184 -11.06 -5.45 15.21
N LYS A 185 -12.25 -5.88 15.67
CA LYS A 185 -13.54 -5.40 15.14
C LYS A 185 -13.74 -3.89 15.32
N GLU A 186 -13.10 -3.32 16.33
CA GLU A 186 -13.14 -1.92 16.68
C GLU A 186 -12.08 -1.09 15.91
N GLY A 187 -11.11 -1.77 15.29
CA GLY A 187 -10.01 -1.17 14.52
C GLY A 187 -8.75 -0.94 15.33
N ASN A 188 -8.65 -1.49 16.55
CA ASN A 188 -7.45 -1.45 17.36
C ASN A 188 -6.43 -2.48 16.87
N VAL A 189 -5.16 -2.17 17.09
CA VAL A 189 -4.06 -3.01 16.62
C VAL A 189 -3.87 -4.25 17.52
N LYS A 190 -3.85 -5.43 16.89
CA LYS A 190 -3.44 -6.71 17.48
C LYS A 190 -1.93 -6.69 17.71
N LYS A 191 -1.54 -6.21 18.89
CA LYS A 191 -0.14 -5.86 19.23
C LYS A 191 0.84 -7.01 18.99
N ASP A 192 0.51 -8.20 19.48
CA ASP A 192 1.44 -9.34 19.44
C ASP A 192 1.62 -9.85 18.00
N MET A 193 0.53 -9.98 17.25
CA MET A 193 0.58 -10.31 15.82
C MET A 193 1.41 -9.30 15.03
N THR A 194 1.21 -8.01 15.28
CA THR A 194 1.93 -6.95 14.54
C THR A 194 3.43 -6.98 14.84
N ARG A 195 3.81 -7.16 16.11
CA ARG A 195 5.20 -7.29 16.53
C ARG A 195 5.87 -8.50 15.88
N GLU A 196 5.20 -9.65 15.92
CA GLU A 196 5.72 -10.90 15.37
C GLU A 196 5.93 -10.82 13.86
N LEU A 197 4.99 -10.21 13.11
CA LEU A 197 5.15 -9.97 11.67
C LEU A 197 6.40 -9.11 11.39
N ILE A 198 6.60 -8.01 12.12
CA ILE A 198 7.76 -7.13 11.93
C ILE A 198 9.06 -7.85 12.27
N GLU A 199 9.10 -8.61 13.37
CA GLU A 199 10.29 -9.36 13.79
C GLU A 199 10.69 -10.44 12.77
N LYS A 200 9.71 -11.09 12.13
CA LYS A 200 9.94 -12.25 11.26
C LYS A 200 10.10 -11.90 9.78
N ILE A 201 9.48 -10.82 9.32
CA ILE A 201 9.50 -10.35 7.92
C ILE A 201 10.48 -9.18 7.74
N GLY A 202 10.64 -8.35 8.77
CA GLY A 202 11.49 -7.17 8.78
C GLY A 202 10.75 -5.90 8.38
N LEU A 203 10.95 -4.81 9.14
CA LEU A 203 10.27 -3.52 8.94
C LEU A 203 10.45 -2.95 7.53
N LYS A 204 11.61 -3.16 6.92
CA LYS A 204 11.90 -2.73 5.53
C LYS A 204 10.98 -3.40 4.51
N ASN A 205 10.57 -4.64 4.75
CA ASN A 205 9.91 -5.47 3.76
C ASN A 205 8.39 -5.46 3.86
N ILE A 206 7.83 -4.82 4.89
CA ILE A 206 6.41 -4.86 5.22
C ILE A 206 5.77 -3.48 5.09
N MET A 207 4.52 -3.46 4.62
CA MET A 207 3.66 -2.29 4.60
C MET A 207 2.33 -2.65 5.27
N PHE A 208 1.87 -1.84 6.21
CA PHE A 208 0.58 -2.06 6.85
C PHE A 208 -0.48 -1.15 6.23
N GLU A 209 -1.58 -1.71 5.74
CA GLU A 209 -2.74 -0.88 5.44
C GLU A 209 -3.27 -0.26 6.76
N ALA A 210 -3.39 1.06 6.81
CA ALA A 210 -3.76 1.80 8.02
C ALA A 210 -4.67 3.00 7.69
N PRO A 211 -5.90 2.75 7.19
CA PRO A 211 -6.81 3.80 6.72
C PRO A 211 -7.34 4.72 7.83
N MET A 212 -7.18 4.37 9.11
CA MET A 212 -7.62 5.19 10.25
C MET A 212 -6.46 5.88 10.95
N LYS A 213 -6.65 7.14 11.35
CA LYS A 213 -5.67 7.92 12.12
C LYS A 213 -5.15 7.17 13.37
N SER A 214 -6.03 6.51 14.12
CA SER A 214 -5.63 5.76 15.32
C SER A 214 -4.64 4.64 15.03
N GLN A 215 -4.76 3.99 13.86
CA GLN A 215 -3.86 2.93 13.40
C GLN A 215 -2.51 3.51 13.01
N GLN A 216 -2.53 4.61 12.24
CA GLN A 216 -1.31 5.35 11.85
C GLN A 216 -0.54 5.80 13.10
N VAL A 217 -1.22 6.41 14.07
CA VAL A 217 -0.63 6.83 15.35
C VAL A 217 -0.01 5.64 16.09
N TYR A 218 -0.74 4.53 16.23
CA TYR A 218 -0.23 3.36 16.93
C TYR A 218 1.04 2.83 16.26
N LEU A 219 1.00 2.62 14.95
CA LEU A 219 2.12 2.05 14.19
C LEU A 219 3.36 2.96 14.25
N ILE A 220 3.18 4.28 14.13
CA ILE A 220 4.27 5.26 14.23
C ILE A 220 4.89 5.25 15.64
N LEU A 221 4.07 5.30 16.70
CA LEU A 221 4.58 5.35 18.07
C LEU A 221 5.27 4.06 18.53
N ASN A 222 4.92 2.91 17.94
CA ASN A 222 5.46 1.61 18.37
C ASN A 222 6.57 1.10 17.45
N PHE A 223 6.59 1.52 16.17
CA PHE A 223 7.54 1.02 15.17
C PHE A 223 8.33 2.13 14.44
N GLY A 224 8.17 3.38 14.89
CA GLY A 224 8.90 4.54 14.39
C GLY A 224 8.23 5.22 13.19
N SER A 225 8.70 6.44 12.90
CA SER A 225 8.21 7.26 11.79
C SER A 225 8.49 6.68 10.40
N ASP A 226 9.28 5.61 10.32
CA ASP A 226 9.65 4.91 9.09
C ASP A 226 8.87 3.60 8.88
N VAL A 227 7.78 3.36 9.61
CA VAL A 227 6.84 2.29 9.26
C VAL A 227 6.16 2.61 7.92
N SER A 228 6.16 1.67 6.96
CA SER A 228 5.47 1.85 5.68
C SER A 228 3.96 1.64 5.85
N LEU A 229 3.16 2.59 5.37
CA LEU A 229 1.70 2.59 5.56
C LEU A 229 0.97 2.69 4.22
N GLY A 230 -0.04 1.85 4.04
CA GLY A 230 -0.93 1.82 2.88
C GLY A 230 -2.38 2.17 3.20
N ASN A 231 -3.20 2.26 2.16
CA ASN A 231 -4.57 2.75 2.24
C ASN A 231 -4.72 4.13 2.93
N ILE A 232 -3.69 4.98 2.78
CA ILE A 232 -3.78 6.36 3.23
C ILE A 232 -4.75 7.11 2.32
N LYS A 233 -5.71 7.81 2.92
CA LYS A 233 -6.67 8.57 2.13
C LYS A 233 -5.98 9.78 1.51
N THR A 234 -6.50 10.24 0.38
CA THR A 234 -5.95 11.39 -0.36
C THR A 234 -5.92 12.66 0.50
N ASP A 235 -6.87 12.83 1.41
CA ASP A 235 -6.94 13.94 2.37
C ASP A 235 -6.10 13.73 3.64
N ASP A 236 -5.58 12.52 3.86
CA ASP A 236 -4.75 12.16 5.01
C ASP A 236 -3.23 12.19 4.73
N VAL A 237 -2.79 12.55 3.51
CA VAL A 237 -1.35 12.62 3.15
C VAL A 237 -0.57 13.58 4.05
N VAL A 238 -0.97 14.86 4.08
CA VAL A 238 -0.32 15.85 4.95
C VAL A 238 -0.56 15.53 6.43
N PRO A 239 -1.78 15.19 6.88
CA PRO A 239 -2.01 14.72 8.24
C PRO A 239 -1.10 13.56 8.69
N LEU A 240 -0.81 12.59 7.82
CA LEU A 240 0.11 11.50 8.12
C LEU A 240 1.55 12.01 8.27
N GLU A 241 2.02 12.87 7.37
CA GLU A 241 3.37 13.41 7.48
C GLU A 241 3.54 14.24 8.78
N THR A 242 2.51 14.97 9.22
CA THR A 242 2.53 15.64 10.53
C THR A 242 2.62 14.65 11.69
N LEU A 243 1.98 13.48 11.59
CA LEU A 243 2.11 12.42 12.60
C LEU A 243 3.55 11.91 12.64
N ARG A 244 4.15 11.59 11.49
CA ARG A 244 5.53 11.08 11.38
C ARG A 244 6.57 12.08 11.87
N ARG A 245 6.29 13.38 11.84
CA ARG A 245 7.22 14.43 12.27
C ARG A 245 6.97 14.96 13.69
N GLY A 246 5.94 14.47 14.39
CA GLY A 246 5.60 14.95 15.73
C GLY A 246 4.87 16.29 15.76
N PHE A 247 4.33 16.74 14.62
CA PHE A 247 3.64 18.03 14.45
C PHE A 247 2.12 17.94 14.67
N ARG A 248 1.65 16.82 15.22
CA ARG A 248 0.24 16.62 15.59
C ARG A 248 0.18 16.13 17.04
N GLY A 249 -0.81 16.58 17.80
CA GLY A 249 -0.89 16.32 19.25
C GLY A 249 -0.84 14.82 19.63
N ASP A 250 -1.24 13.93 18.73
CA ASP A 250 -1.14 12.49 18.93
C ASP A 250 0.33 12.01 19.10
N THR A 251 1.28 12.59 18.37
CA THR A 251 2.72 12.23 18.35
C THR A 251 3.66 13.31 18.89
N PHE A 252 3.16 14.51 19.23
CA PHE A 252 3.95 15.59 19.80
C PHE A 252 4.65 15.18 21.11
N GLY A 253 5.98 15.28 21.15
CA GLY A 253 6.81 14.92 22.31
C GLY A 253 6.91 13.41 22.58
N LYS A 254 6.60 12.57 21.59
CA LYS A 254 6.56 11.10 21.74
C LYS A 254 7.37 10.34 20.68
N LEU A 255 8.09 11.05 19.82
CA LEU A 255 8.96 10.50 18.77
C LEU A 255 10.43 10.78 19.08
#